data_AF-A0A969GL87-F1
#
_entry.id   AF-A0A969GL87-F1
#
_cell.length_a   1.000
_cell.length_b   1.000
_cell.length_c   1.000
_cell.angle_alpha   90.00
_cell.angle_beta   90.00
_cell.angle_gamma   90.00
#
_symmetry.space_group_name_H-M   'P 1'
#
loop_
_entity.id
_entity.type
_entity.pdbx_description
1 polymer ?
#
loop_
_entity_poly.entity_id
_entity_poly.type
_entity_poly.pdbx_seq_one_letter_code
_entity_poly.pdbx_strand_id
1 'polypeptide(L)'
;MVSNGPFANRALAILRSHHCDVIEVMAEWGQAVDPQQVRETLGQHPAAAGVMVVANETGAGVRNPVRELAQVAHERELPIVVDAVSALAGYDLPVDEWELDLVCTSSNKSLEIPPGLGIISVSERAWACIDARPDEARRGWYYNLATWKPFRSTTPGARVAPATVATSLVVALRAQPQTDPRRGDAARPLGALCLGAAGHAVRVERAGLPHVGRGRRRIADRHSLLEATGHGQRAGASELYDPTARLHVGRWIG
;
A
#
# COMPACT_ATOMS: atom_id res chain seq x y z
N MET A 1 22.98 -0.58 0.33
CA MET A 1 21.77 -1.42 0.28
C MET A 1 21.92 -2.55 1.26
N VAL A 2 20.86 -2.83 2.03
CA VAL A 2 20.82 -3.96 2.97
C VAL A 2 20.69 -5.29 2.21
N SER A 3 21.58 -6.24 2.48
CA SER A 3 21.61 -7.56 1.83
C SER A 3 21.51 -8.66 2.89
N ASN A 4 20.31 -9.24 3.06
CA ASN A 4 20.05 -10.25 4.10
C ASN A 4 19.14 -11.41 3.66
N GLY A 5 18.96 -11.59 2.34
CA GLY A 5 18.16 -12.69 1.81
C GLY A 5 17.87 -12.61 0.31
N PRO A 6 17.03 -13.50 -0.21
CA PRO A 6 16.79 -13.65 -1.64
C PRO A 6 16.08 -12.46 -2.30
N PHE A 7 15.19 -11.75 -1.59
CA PHE A 7 14.54 -10.57 -2.16
C PHE A 7 15.48 -9.37 -2.19
N ALA A 8 16.35 -9.23 -1.19
CA ALA A 8 17.46 -8.28 -1.22
C ALA A 8 18.42 -8.58 -2.39
N ASN A 9 18.78 -9.85 -2.62
CA ASN A 9 19.58 -10.25 -3.78
C ASN A 9 18.92 -9.89 -5.13
N ARG A 10 17.59 -10.02 -5.22
CA ARG A 10 16.85 -9.59 -6.41
C ARG A 10 16.93 -8.07 -6.60
N ALA A 11 16.74 -7.30 -5.54
CA ALA A 11 16.84 -5.85 -5.62
C ALA A 11 18.27 -5.39 -5.96
N LEU A 12 19.31 -6.08 -5.47
CA LEU A 12 20.70 -5.85 -5.90
C LEU A 12 20.88 -6.09 -7.39
N ALA A 13 20.33 -7.18 -7.92
CA ALA A 13 20.38 -7.47 -9.36
C ALA A 13 19.66 -6.40 -10.20
N ILE A 14 18.53 -5.87 -9.71
CA ILE A 14 17.81 -4.75 -10.35
C ILE A 14 18.66 -3.48 -10.33
N LEU A 15 19.22 -3.08 -9.18
CA LEU A 15 20.07 -1.89 -9.11
C LEU A 15 21.27 -1.98 -10.05
N ARG A 16 21.94 -3.14 -10.09
CA ARG A 16 23.08 -3.39 -10.98
C ARG A 16 22.69 -3.35 -12.46
N SER A 17 21.52 -3.87 -12.83
CA SER A 17 21.04 -3.80 -14.22
C SER A 17 20.72 -2.37 -14.66
N HIS A 18 20.44 -1.47 -13.71
CA HIS A 18 20.31 -0.03 -13.94
C HIS A 18 21.64 0.75 -13.83
N HIS A 19 22.77 0.05 -13.73
CA HIS A 19 24.12 0.62 -13.60
C HIS A 19 24.33 1.48 -12.34
N CYS A 20 23.60 1.18 -11.26
CA CYS A 20 23.91 1.77 -9.96
C CYS A 20 25.20 1.16 -9.42
N ASP A 21 26.08 2.00 -8.85
CA ASP A 21 27.15 1.54 -7.98
C ASP A 21 26.56 1.21 -6.62
N VAL A 22 26.65 -0.06 -6.21
CA VAL A 22 25.93 -0.56 -5.03
C VAL A 22 26.92 -1.00 -3.97
N ILE A 23 26.91 -0.26 -2.86
CA ILE A 23 27.56 -0.65 -1.62
C ILE A 23 26.61 -1.56 -0.84
N GLU A 24 27.02 -2.80 -0.61
CA GLU A 24 26.24 -3.78 0.14
C GLU A 24 26.56 -3.69 1.64
N VAL A 25 25.53 -3.63 2.48
CA VAL A 25 25.63 -3.84 3.92
C VAL A 25 25.06 -5.22 4.19
N MET A 26 25.96 -6.18 4.41
CA MET A 26 25.60 -7.58 4.56
C MET A 26 25.17 -7.87 6.00
N ALA A 27 24.03 -8.51 6.17
CA ALA A 27 23.65 -9.17 7.41
C ALA A 27 23.55 -10.68 7.16
N GLU A 28 23.75 -11.47 8.21
CA GLU A 28 23.58 -12.92 8.14
C GLU A 28 22.15 -13.27 7.73
N TRP A 29 21.98 -14.33 6.94
CA TRP A 29 20.64 -14.75 6.52
C TRP A 29 19.82 -15.17 7.74
N GLY A 30 18.58 -14.69 7.80
CA GLY A 30 17.72 -14.88 8.97
C GLY A 30 17.93 -13.84 10.06
N GLN A 31 18.85 -12.88 9.89
CA GLN A 31 19.05 -11.75 10.78
C GLN A 31 18.64 -10.43 10.13
N ALA A 32 18.09 -9.54 10.96
CA ALA A 32 17.86 -8.16 10.56
C ALA A 32 19.20 -7.42 10.48
N VAL A 33 19.29 -6.43 9.60
CA VAL A 33 20.47 -5.55 9.56
C VAL A 33 20.55 -4.69 10.82
N ASP A 34 21.77 -4.45 11.29
CA ASP A 34 22.03 -3.47 12.33
C ASP A 34 22.11 -2.05 11.71
N PRO A 35 21.24 -1.10 12.12
CA PRO A 35 21.31 0.29 11.65
C PRO A 35 22.69 0.93 11.87
N GLN A 36 23.42 0.52 12.90
CA GLN A 36 24.76 1.03 13.18
C GLN A 36 25.76 0.65 12.07
N GLN A 37 25.67 -0.56 11.51
CA GLN A 37 26.50 -0.95 10.37
C GLN A 37 26.22 -0.09 9.14
N VAL A 38 24.95 0.28 8.92
CA VAL A 38 24.57 1.20 7.84
C VAL A 38 25.14 2.59 8.07
N ARG A 39 25.07 3.09 9.31
CA ARG A 39 25.66 4.39 9.70
C ARG A 39 27.17 4.43 9.44
N GLU A 40 27.89 3.39 9.87
CA GLU A 40 29.34 3.25 9.67
C GLU A 40 29.71 3.14 8.19
N THR A 41 28.95 2.36 7.42
CA THR A 41 29.14 2.22 5.98
C THR A 41 28.96 3.55 5.27
N LEU A 42 27.89 4.30 5.58
CA LEU A 42 27.72 5.65 5.06
C LEU A 42 28.93 6.53 5.46
N GLY A 43 29.42 6.40 6.70
CA GLY A 43 30.71 6.90 7.19
C GLY A 43 31.85 6.86 6.17
N GLN A 44 32.04 5.69 5.60
CA GLN A 44 33.13 5.36 4.70
C GLN A 44 32.85 5.74 3.24
N HIS A 45 31.57 5.99 2.90
CA HIS A 45 31.10 6.25 1.55
C HIS A 45 30.32 7.57 1.45
N PRO A 46 31.01 8.73 1.55
CA PRO A 46 30.36 10.04 1.53
C PRO A 46 29.63 10.37 0.21
N ALA A 47 29.96 9.67 -0.88
CA ALA A 47 29.32 9.83 -2.19
C ALA A 47 28.02 9.02 -2.35
N ALA A 48 27.56 8.31 -1.31
CA ALA A 48 26.32 7.55 -1.37
C ALA A 48 25.13 8.47 -1.69
N ALA A 49 24.26 8.04 -2.61
CA ALA A 49 23.12 8.84 -3.08
C ALA A 49 21.77 8.45 -2.45
N GLY A 50 21.75 7.43 -1.59
CA GLY A 50 20.53 6.90 -1.00
C GLY A 50 20.74 5.58 -0.26
N VAL A 51 19.75 5.20 0.56
CA VAL A 51 19.70 3.91 1.24
C VAL A 51 18.55 3.09 0.66
N MET A 52 18.77 1.78 0.47
CA MET A 52 17.71 0.86 0.04
C MET A 52 17.62 -0.34 0.96
N VAL A 53 16.40 -0.73 1.33
CA VAL A 53 16.09 -1.85 2.22
C VAL A 53 14.85 -2.61 1.75
N VAL A 54 14.86 -3.94 1.93
CA VAL A 54 13.64 -4.76 1.89
C VAL A 54 13.05 -4.78 3.29
N ALA A 55 11.86 -4.19 3.48
CA ALA A 55 11.23 -4.06 4.79
C ALA A 55 10.97 -5.41 5.44
N ASN A 56 10.49 -6.39 4.65
CA ASN A 56 10.22 -7.75 5.07
C ASN A 56 10.83 -8.76 4.10
N GLU A 57 12.01 -9.26 4.44
CA GLU A 57 12.75 -10.26 3.67
C GLU A 57 12.04 -11.62 3.79
N THR A 58 11.08 -11.85 2.89
CA THR A 58 10.13 -12.96 3.01
C THR A 58 10.78 -14.32 2.85
N GLY A 59 11.89 -14.40 2.11
CA GLY A 59 12.61 -15.66 1.94
C GLY A 59 13.40 -16.07 3.18
N ALA A 60 13.69 -15.12 4.08
CA ALA A 60 14.34 -15.38 5.36
C ALA A 60 13.39 -15.22 6.57
N GLY A 61 12.17 -14.70 6.38
CA GLY A 61 11.23 -14.43 7.46
C GLY A 61 11.65 -13.27 8.37
N VAL A 62 12.42 -12.31 7.84
CA VAL A 62 13.04 -11.23 8.64
C VAL A 62 12.36 -9.89 8.37
N ARG A 63 12.07 -9.13 9.43
CA ARG A 63 11.69 -7.72 9.35
C ARG A 63 12.90 -6.85 9.64
N ASN A 64 13.25 -5.98 8.70
CA ASN A 64 14.33 -5.02 8.90
C ASN A 64 13.83 -3.79 9.69
N PRO A 65 14.70 -3.13 10.47
CA PRO A 65 14.36 -1.96 11.29
C PRO A 65 14.22 -0.69 10.42
N VAL A 66 13.13 -0.61 9.64
CA VAL A 66 12.95 0.43 8.61
C VAL A 66 12.95 1.84 9.20
N ARG A 67 12.37 2.05 10.39
CA ARG A 67 12.32 3.36 11.04
C ARG A 67 13.72 3.87 11.37
N GLU A 68 14.52 3.02 11.99
CA GLU A 68 15.89 3.32 12.40
C GLU A 68 16.79 3.53 11.18
N LEU A 69 16.57 2.75 10.11
CA LEU A 69 17.28 2.93 8.84
C LEU A 69 16.94 4.24 8.14
N ALA A 70 15.67 4.67 8.21
CA ALA A 70 15.25 5.97 7.69
C ALA A 70 15.95 7.10 8.45
N GLN A 71 15.96 7.04 9.79
CA GLN A 71 16.69 8.00 10.63
C GLN A 71 18.18 8.08 10.24
N VAL A 72 18.85 6.93 10.11
CA VAL A 72 20.27 6.87 9.70
C VAL A 72 20.50 7.46 8.31
N ALA A 73 19.60 7.25 7.36
CA ALA A 73 19.71 7.85 6.02
C ALA A 73 19.55 9.39 6.09
N HIS A 74 18.59 9.87 6.87
CA HIS A 74 18.24 11.29 6.95
C HIS A 74 19.25 12.12 7.74
N GLU A 75 20.02 11.51 8.66
CA GLU A 75 21.20 12.15 9.27
C GLU A 75 22.22 12.66 8.22
N ARG A 76 22.15 12.15 6.99
CA ARG A 76 22.98 12.54 5.85
C ARG A 76 22.17 13.16 4.70
N GLU A 77 20.92 13.53 4.96
CA GLU A 77 20.00 14.08 3.95
C GLU A 77 19.79 13.15 2.74
N LEU A 78 20.00 11.85 2.93
CA LEU A 78 19.86 10.85 1.87
C LEU A 78 18.42 10.29 1.82
N PRO A 79 17.85 10.09 0.61
CA PRO A 79 16.56 9.44 0.49
C PRO A 79 16.64 7.94 0.84
N ILE A 80 15.56 7.40 1.43
CA ILE A 80 15.40 5.96 1.65
C ILE A 80 14.38 5.31 0.71
N VAL A 81 14.81 4.22 0.06
CA VAL A 81 14.00 3.35 -0.80
C VAL A 81 13.63 2.09 -0.04
N VAL A 82 12.34 1.80 0.08
CA VAL A 82 11.80 0.68 0.84
C VAL A 82 11.01 -0.24 -0.07
N ASP A 83 11.51 -1.46 -0.27
CA ASP A 83 10.69 -2.55 -0.80
C ASP A 83 9.78 -3.07 0.32
N ALA A 84 8.51 -2.71 0.23
CA ALA A 84 7.44 -3.07 1.14
C ALA A 84 6.44 -4.06 0.52
N VAL A 85 6.85 -4.86 -0.48
CA VAL A 85 6.00 -5.83 -1.19
C VAL A 85 5.24 -6.75 -0.23
N SER A 86 5.91 -7.32 0.77
CA SER A 86 5.29 -8.18 1.78
C SER A 86 5.16 -7.53 3.15
N ALA A 87 5.40 -6.22 3.24
CA ALA A 87 5.35 -5.46 4.49
C ALA A 87 4.09 -4.60 4.57
N LEU A 88 3.81 -3.81 3.52
CA LEU A 88 2.67 -2.90 3.50
C LEU A 88 1.36 -3.69 3.64
N ALA A 89 0.46 -3.21 4.50
CA ALA A 89 -0.78 -3.89 4.92
C ALA A 89 -0.58 -5.24 5.64
N GLY A 90 0.66 -5.72 5.82
CA GLY A 90 0.98 -6.92 6.63
C GLY A 90 1.35 -6.59 8.08
N TYR A 91 1.96 -5.44 8.32
CA TYR A 91 2.21 -4.87 9.64
C TYR A 91 2.25 -3.33 9.58
N ASP A 92 2.32 -2.68 10.74
CA ASP A 92 2.42 -1.22 10.82
C ASP A 92 3.70 -0.69 10.14
N LEU A 93 3.50 0.03 9.04
CA LEU A 93 4.55 0.72 8.27
C LEU A 93 4.08 2.16 8.01
N PRO A 94 4.10 3.04 9.03
CA PRO A 94 3.57 4.40 8.91
C PRO A 94 4.52 5.27 8.07
N VAL A 95 4.27 5.29 6.76
CA VAL A 95 5.11 5.92 5.72
C VAL A 95 5.46 7.37 6.05
N ASP A 96 4.45 8.19 6.36
CA ASP A 96 4.66 9.62 6.64
C ASP A 96 5.33 9.85 8.01
N GLU A 97 4.93 9.09 9.03
CA GLU A 97 5.48 9.21 10.40
C GLU A 97 6.97 8.83 10.45
N TRP A 98 7.38 7.87 9.63
CA TRP A 98 8.77 7.45 9.49
C TRP A 98 9.52 8.17 8.38
N GLU A 99 8.87 9.15 7.74
CA GLU A 99 9.42 9.99 6.68
C GLU A 99 10.04 9.18 5.51
N LEU A 100 9.42 8.06 5.15
CA LEU A 100 9.95 7.17 4.11
C LEU A 100 9.83 7.81 2.72
N ASP A 101 10.93 7.79 1.95
CA ASP A 101 11.01 8.59 0.73
C ASP A 101 10.43 7.92 -0.51
N LEU A 102 10.69 6.63 -0.69
CA LEU A 102 10.16 5.87 -1.81
C LEU A 102 9.76 4.48 -1.32
N VAL A 103 8.46 4.19 -1.27
CA VAL A 103 7.93 2.92 -0.77
C VAL A 103 7.23 2.17 -1.90
N CYS A 104 7.72 0.98 -2.23
CA CYS A 104 7.15 0.14 -3.29
C CYS A 104 6.38 -1.04 -2.68
N THR A 105 5.24 -1.40 -3.26
CA THR A 105 4.55 -2.66 -2.94
C THR A 105 3.84 -3.25 -4.16
N SER A 106 3.22 -4.42 -3.97
CA SER A 106 2.48 -5.14 -5.01
C SER A 106 1.07 -5.51 -4.54
N SER A 107 0.13 -5.58 -5.47
CA SER A 107 -1.27 -5.93 -5.20
C SER A 107 -1.48 -7.31 -4.54
N ASN A 108 -0.63 -8.30 -4.85
CA ASN A 108 -0.87 -9.71 -4.53
C ASN A 108 -0.15 -10.25 -3.29
N LYS A 109 0.07 -9.38 -2.32
CA LYS A 109 0.56 -9.75 -1.00
C LYS A 109 -0.51 -9.42 0.02
N SER A 110 -0.19 -8.67 1.06
CA SER A 110 -1.12 -8.34 2.14
C SER A 110 -2.27 -7.42 1.71
N LEU A 111 -2.25 -6.92 0.47
CA LEU A 111 -3.38 -6.19 -0.14
C LEU A 111 -4.47 -7.10 -0.72
N GLU A 112 -4.22 -8.42 -0.80
CA GLU A 112 -5.21 -9.42 -1.23
C GLU A 112 -5.91 -9.16 -2.58
N ILE A 113 -5.20 -8.52 -3.52
CA ILE A 113 -5.67 -8.25 -4.88
C ILE A 113 -4.89 -9.14 -5.87
N PRO A 114 -5.48 -9.61 -6.98
CA PRO A 114 -4.73 -10.38 -7.97
C PRO A 114 -3.42 -9.69 -8.43
N PRO A 115 -2.38 -10.47 -8.80
CA PRO A 115 -1.10 -9.90 -9.25
C PRO A 115 -1.29 -9.08 -10.52
N GLY A 116 -0.56 -7.95 -10.60
CA GLY A 116 -0.53 -7.13 -11.81
C GLY A 116 -0.45 -5.62 -11.58
N LEU A 117 -0.48 -5.15 -10.33
CA LEU A 117 -0.31 -3.74 -10.00
C LEU A 117 0.87 -3.53 -9.06
N GLY A 118 1.80 -2.67 -9.49
CA GLY A 118 2.84 -2.09 -8.64
C GLY A 118 2.37 -0.74 -8.11
N ILE A 119 2.58 -0.51 -6.82
CA ILE A 119 2.13 0.70 -6.12
C ILE A 119 3.36 1.35 -5.50
N ILE A 120 3.47 2.67 -5.62
CA ILE A 120 4.61 3.43 -5.10
C ILE A 120 4.14 4.66 -4.36
N SER A 121 4.66 4.88 -3.16
CA SER A 121 4.59 6.19 -2.49
C SER A 121 5.91 6.93 -2.73
N VAL A 122 5.84 8.24 -2.94
CA VAL A 122 7.00 9.09 -3.23
C VAL A 122 6.89 10.38 -2.42
N SER A 123 7.85 10.64 -1.54
CA SER A 123 7.93 11.86 -0.72
C SER A 123 8.35 13.07 -1.56
N GLU A 124 8.17 14.27 -1.02
CA GLU A 124 8.67 15.50 -1.64
C GLU A 124 10.20 15.51 -1.76
N ARG A 125 10.92 14.93 -0.79
CA ARG A 125 12.39 14.77 -0.87
C ARG A 125 12.78 13.87 -2.04
N ALA A 126 12.11 12.73 -2.21
CA ALA A 126 12.32 11.86 -3.37
C ALA A 126 11.99 12.57 -4.69
N TRP A 127 10.91 13.35 -4.73
CA TRP A 127 10.57 14.15 -5.92
C TRP A 127 11.64 15.20 -6.24
N ALA A 128 12.20 15.88 -5.24
CA ALA A 128 13.30 16.82 -5.44
C ALA A 128 14.52 16.13 -6.05
N CYS A 129 14.88 14.92 -5.58
CA CYS A 129 15.94 14.12 -6.18
C CYS A 129 15.63 13.72 -7.64
N ILE A 130 14.39 13.33 -7.94
CA ILE A 130 13.96 12.96 -9.30
C ILE A 130 14.00 14.17 -10.24
N ASP A 131 13.51 15.32 -9.77
CA ASP A 131 13.42 16.55 -10.56
C ASP A 131 14.80 17.15 -10.86
N ALA A 132 15.75 17.02 -9.93
CA ALA A 132 17.12 17.49 -10.10
C ALA A 132 17.91 16.70 -11.17
N ARG A 133 17.43 15.51 -11.57
CA ARG A 133 18.09 14.73 -12.64
C ARG A 133 17.74 15.31 -14.02
N PRO A 134 18.73 15.55 -14.88
CA PRO A 134 18.48 16.02 -16.23
C PRO A 134 17.75 14.96 -17.06
N ASP A 135 16.99 15.39 -18.05
CA ASP A 135 16.08 14.52 -18.82
C ASP A 135 16.83 13.38 -19.52
N GLU A 136 18.02 13.64 -20.06
CA GLU A 136 18.88 12.63 -20.69
C GLU A 136 19.40 11.56 -19.72
N ALA A 137 19.45 11.87 -18.41
CA ALA A 137 19.87 10.93 -17.38
C ALA A 137 18.70 10.10 -16.81
N ARG A 138 17.47 10.34 -17.28
CA ARG A 138 16.28 9.57 -16.91
C ARG A 138 16.16 8.37 -17.85
N ARG A 139 16.23 7.16 -17.28
CA ARG A 139 16.22 5.91 -18.05
C ARG A 139 14.80 5.40 -18.29
N GLY A 140 14.54 4.97 -19.52
CA GLY A 140 13.29 4.34 -19.90
C GLY A 140 12.10 5.30 -19.94
N TRP A 141 10.92 4.74 -20.21
CA TRP A 141 9.68 5.51 -20.34
C TRP A 141 8.62 5.03 -19.34
N TYR A 142 8.34 3.73 -19.31
CA TYR A 142 7.25 3.16 -18.51
C TYR A 142 7.52 3.16 -17.00
N TYR A 143 8.77 3.01 -16.55
CA TYR A 143 9.14 3.07 -15.13
C TYR A 143 9.77 4.40 -14.71
N ASN A 144 9.80 5.38 -15.61
CA ASN A 144 10.33 6.71 -15.31
C ASN A 144 9.27 7.54 -14.59
N LEU A 145 9.44 7.75 -13.28
CA LEU A 145 8.47 8.48 -12.44
C LEU A 145 8.20 9.91 -12.91
N ALA A 146 9.16 10.57 -13.57
CA ALA A 146 8.94 11.89 -14.15
C ALA A 146 7.86 11.86 -15.26
N THR A 147 7.77 10.76 -16.02
CA THR A 147 6.69 10.52 -17.00
C THR A 147 5.33 10.43 -16.32
N TRP A 148 5.27 9.83 -15.12
CA TRP A 148 4.02 9.62 -14.37
C TRP A 148 3.60 10.85 -13.56
N LYS A 149 4.56 11.69 -13.15
CA LYS A 149 4.36 12.85 -12.27
C LYS A 149 3.21 13.78 -12.71
N PRO A 150 3.00 14.11 -14.00
CA PRO A 150 1.86 14.94 -14.43
C PRO A 150 0.48 14.27 -14.24
N PHE A 151 0.43 12.94 -14.20
CA PHE A 151 -0.80 12.16 -14.11
C PHE A 151 -1.28 11.93 -12.66
N ARG A 152 -0.59 12.54 -11.68
CA ARG A 152 -1.03 12.56 -10.27
C ARG A 152 -2.25 13.45 -10.01
N SER A 153 -2.68 14.22 -11.02
CA SER A 153 -3.77 15.19 -10.88
C SER A 153 -5.07 14.53 -10.43
N THR A 154 -5.70 15.14 -9.43
CA THR A 154 -7.02 14.76 -8.91
C THR A 154 -8.17 15.44 -9.65
N THR A 155 -7.89 16.23 -10.70
CA THR A 155 -8.91 16.93 -11.48
C THR A 155 -9.87 15.92 -12.14
N PRO A 156 -11.20 16.09 -11.97
CA PRO A 156 -12.19 15.26 -12.66
C PRO A 156 -11.99 15.27 -14.18
N GLY A 157 -11.90 14.09 -14.79
CA GLY A 157 -11.69 13.93 -16.23
C GLY A 157 -10.23 13.98 -16.69
N ALA A 158 -9.28 14.25 -15.80
CA ALA A 158 -7.86 14.13 -16.12
C ALA A 158 -7.50 12.67 -16.45
N ARG A 159 -6.56 12.50 -17.39
CA ARG A 159 -5.93 11.20 -17.59
C ARG A 159 -5.16 10.85 -16.31
N VAL A 160 -5.36 9.63 -15.81
CA VAL A 160 -4.83 9.18 -14.50
C VAL A 160 -3.53 8.39 -14.62
N ALA A 161 -3.09 8.10 -15.85
CA ALA A 161 -1.87 7.37 -16.17
C ALA A 161 -1.35 7.76 -17.57
N PRO A 162 -0.03 7.73 -17.82
CA PRO A 162 0.55 7.92 -19.15
C PRO A 162 0.22 6.78 -20.13
N ALA A 163 -0.13 5.61 -19.62
CA ALA A 163 -0.42 4.40 -20.40
C ALA A 163 -1.64 3.63 -19.85
N THR A 164 -2.14 2.68 -20.63
CA THR A 164 -3.24 1.80 -20.21
C THR A 164 -2.82 0.98 -18.99
N VAL A 165 -3.54 1.12 -17.88
CA VAL A 165 -3.35 0.34 -16.66
C VAL A 165 -4.43 -0.73 -16.52
N ALA A 166 -4.19 -1.74 -15.69
CA ALA A 166 -5.19 -2.76 -15.37
C ALA A 166 -6.33 -2.15 -14.52
N THR A 167 -7.32 -1.56 -15.18
CA THR A 167 -8.43 -0.85 -14.53
C THR A 167 -9.16 -1.70 -13.51
N SER A 168 -9.31 -3.01 -13.76
CA SER A 168 -9.92 -3.94 -12.80
C SER A 168 -9.15 -4.03 -11.48
N LEU A 169 -7.82 -4.04 -11.52
CA LEU A 169 -6.98 -4.07 -10.32
C LEU A 169 -6.97 -2.73 -9.60
N VAL A 170 -7.03 -1.62 -10.34
CA VAL A 170 -7.18 -0.27 -9.77
C VAL A 170 -8.52 -0.14 -9.03
N VAL A 171 -9.60 -0.63 -9.62
CA VAL A 171 -10.92 -0.65 -8.98
C VAL A 171 -10.90 -1.55 -7.74
N ALA A 172 -10.29 -2.73 -7.81
CA ALA A 172 -10.13 -3.62 -6.67
C ALA A 172 -9.35 -2.94 -5.52
N LEU A 173 -8.26 -2.24 -5.84
CA LEU A 173 -7.47 -1.49 -4.86
C LEU A 173 -8.27 -0.39 -4.17
N ARG A 174 -9.10 0.34 -4.92
CA ARG A 174 -9.99 1.37 -4.35
C ARG A 174 -11.11 0.80 -3.50
N ALA A 175 -11.55 -0.42 -3.80
CA ALA A 175 -12.59 -1.11 -3.06
C ALA A 175 -12.07 -1.82 -1.80
N GLN A 176 -10.75 -2.00 -1.67
CA GLN A 176 -10.17 -2.62 -0.48
C GLN A 176 -10.51 -1.79 0.76
N PRO A 177 -11.30 -2.34 1.70
CA PRO A 177 -11.52 -1.69 2.98
C PRO A 177 -10.16 -1.59 3.67
N GLN A 178 -9.74 -0.36 3.93
CA GLN A 178 -8.58 -0.18 4.80
C GLN A 178 -9.01 -0.67 6.19
N THR A 179 -8.26 -1.56 6.81
CA THR A 179 -8.47 -1.88 8.21
C THR A 179 -7.34 -1.20 8.95
N ASP A 180 -7.65 -0.19 9.75
CA ASP A 180 -6.70 0.33 10.73
C ASP A 180 -6.76 -0.60 11.95
N PRO A 181 -5.75 -1.48 12.16
CA PRO A 181 -5.76 -2.40 13.30
C PRO A 181 -5.72 -1.66 14.65
N ARG A 182 -5.39 -0.36 14.68
CA ARG A 182 -5.36 0.47 15.89
C ARG A 182 -6.69 1.17 16.19
N ARG A 183 -7.67 1.20 15.28
CA ARG A 183 -8.85 2.07 15.41
C ARG A 183 -10.23 1.42 15.44
N GLY A 184 -10.38 0.12 15.18
CA GLY A 184 -11.65 -0.60 15.44
C GLY A 184 -12.91 -0.10 14.71
N ASP A 185 -12.82 0.92 13.84
CA ASP A 185 -13.94 1.53 13.13
C ASP A 185 -13.62 1.78 11.64
N ALA A 186 -14.67 1.81 10.82
CA ALA A 186 -14.64 1.83 9.36
C ALA A 186 -13.71 2.90 8.77
N ALA A 187 -12.78 2.46 7.91
CA ALA A 187 -11.70 3.30 7.43
C ALA A 187 -12.03 4.18 6.22
N ARG A 188 -11.17 5.19 6.05
CA ARG A 188 -11.12 6.09 4.88
C ARG A 188 -10.11 5.57 3.84
N PRO A 189 -10.29 5.90 2.56
CA PRO A 189 -9.37 5.49 1.50
C PRO A 189 -7.99 6.13 1.69
N LEU A 190 -6.94 5.36 1.40
CA LEU A 190 -5.55 5.79 1.35
C LEU A 190 -5.38 7.01 0.43
N GLY A 191 -4.66 8.03 0.90
CA GLY A 191 -4.02 9.04 0.06
C GLY A 191 -2.76 8.51 -0.62
N ALA A 192 -2.78 7.27 -1.13
CA ALA A 192 -1.65 6.67 -1.82
C ALA A 192 -1.66 7.10 -3.30
N LEU A 193 -0.53 7.59 -3.78
CA LEU A 193 -0.29 7.76 -5.21
C LEU A 193 -0.27 6.36 -5.86
N CYS A 194 -1.41 5.87 -6.32
CA CYS A 194 -1.40 4.77 -7.27
C CYS A 194 -0.72 5.27 -8.54
N LEU A 195 0.26 4.55 -9.06
CA LEU A 195 0.56 4.63 -10.50
C LEU A 195 -0.71 4.17 -11.23
N GLY A 196 -1.59 5.14 -11.54
CA GLY A 196 -2.81 4.95 -12.30
C GLY A 196 -4.16 5.17 -11.62
N ALA A 197 -4.31 5.96 -10.54
CA ALA A 197 -5.65 6.13 -9.96
C ALA A 197 -5.93 7.37 -9.09
N ALA A 198 -5.88 8.59 -9.63
CA ALA A 198 -6.61 9.72 -9.04
C ALA A 198 -8.01 9.87 -9.67
N GLY A 199 -9.06 10.13 -8.88
CA GLY A 199 -10.35 10.62 -9.40
C GLY A 199 -11.52 9.62 -9.50
N HIS A 200 -12.64 10.07 -8.94
CA HIS A 200 -13.99 9.48 -8.83
C HIS A 200 -14.18 8.43 -7.73
N ALA A 201 -14.52 8.93 -6.53
CA ALA A 201 -15.43 8.21 -5.65
C ALA A 201 -16.80 8.15 -6.36
N VAL A 202 -17.09 7.04 -7.02
CA VAL A 202 -18.47 6.73 -7.40
C VAL A 202 -19.16 6.32 -6.10
N ARG A 203 -20.10 7.15 -5.64
CA ARG A 203 -21.02 6.78 -4.58
C ARG A 203 -21.90 5.65 -5.13
N VAL A 204 -21.58 4.40 -4.80
CA VAL A 204 -22.50 3.29 -5.01
C VAL A 204 -23.55 3.42 -3.91
N GLU A 205 -24.66 4.08 -4.23
CA GLU A 205 -25.88 3.86 -3.46
C GLU A 205 -26.25 2.38 -3.59
N ARG A 206 -26.57 1.78 -2.46
CA ARG A 206 -26.93 0.36 -2.33
C ARG A 206 -28.14 0.10 -3.22
N ALA A 207 -27.93 -0.31 -4.47
CA ALA A 207 -28.97 -0.93 -5.28
C ALA A 207 -29.31 -2.24 -4.57
N GLY A 208 -30.44 -2.25 -3.86
CA GLY A 208 -30.98 -3.44 -3.23
C GLY A 208 -31.22 -4.50 -4.31
N LEU A 209 -30.29 -5.44 -4.44
CA LEU A 209 -30.53 -6.67 -5.17
C LEU A 209 -31.41 -7.56 -4.27
N PRO A 210 -32.59 -8.00 -4.71
CA PRO A 210 -33.41 -8.89 -3.91
C PRO A 210 -32.68 -10.22 -3.72
N HIS A 211 -32.62 -10.65 -2.47
CA HIS A 211 -32.04 -11.92 -2.03
C HIS A 211 -32.75 -13.09 -2.75
N VAL A 212 -32.03 -13.78 -3.65
CA VAL A 212 -32.45 -15.11 -4.13
C VAL A 212 -31.81 -16.15 -3.21
N GLY A 213 -32.58 -16.57 -2.21
CA GLY A 213 -32.23 -17.67 -1.32
C GLY A 213 -32.17 -19.01 -2.08
N ARG A 214 -31.15 -19.81 -1.76
CA ARG A 214 -30.93 -21.16 -2.30
C ARG A 214 -32.12 -22.08 -2.00
N GLY A 215 -32.88 -22.46 -3.02
CA GLY A 215 -33.85 -23.56 -2.98
C GLY A 215 -33.39 -24.73 -3.85
N ARG A 216 -33.13 -25.89 -3.22
CA ARG A 216 -32.96 -27.18 -3.92
C ARG A 216 -34.25 -27.49 -4.67
N ARG A 217 -34.20 -27.64 -6.00
CA ARG A 217 -35.32 -28.21 -6.77
C ARG A 217 -35.30 -29.72 -6.63
N ARG A 218 -36.32 -30.29 -5.98
CA ARG A 218 -36.86 -31.61 -6.34
C ARG A 218 -38.11 -31.39 -7.19
N ILE A 219 -38.32 -32.37 -8.05
CA ILE A 219 -39.29 -32.44 -9.14
C ILE A 219 -40.73 -32.38 -8.61
N ALA A 220 -41.60 -31.85 -9.47
CA ALA A 220 -43.03 -31.61 -9.31
C ALA A 220 -43.82 -32.75 -8.65
N ASP A 221 -44.80 -32.39 -7.81
CA ASP A 221 -46.18 -32.75 -8.10
C ASP A 221 -47.21 -31.93 -7.30
N ARG A 222 -48.35 -31.79 -7.98
CA ARG A 222 -49.68 -31.20 -7.73
C ARG A 222 -50.19 -30.84 -6.32
N HIS A 223 -51.20 -29.95 -6.38
CA HIS A 223 -52.41 -29.79 -5.53
C HIS A 223 -52.50 -28.63 -4.50
N SER A 224 -53.41 -27.69 -4.82
CA SER A 224 -54.40 -26.96 -3.97
C SER A 224 -53.93 -26.27 -2.66
N LEU A 225 -54.02 -24.94 -2.56
CA LEU A 225 -55.17 -24.12 -2.09
C LEU A 225 -55.37 -24.15 -0.55
N LEU A 226 -55.55 -22.92 0.00
CA LEU A 226 -56.20 -22.54 1.26
C LEU A 226 -55.33 -22.23 2.51
N GLU A 227 -55.32 -20.93 2.81
CA GLU A 227 -55.72 -20.29 4.08
C GLU A 227 -54.90 -20.39 5.38
N ALA A 228 -54.94 -19.22 6.05
CA ALA A 228 -55.07 -18.99 7.49
C ALA A 228 -53.84 -18.55 8.30
N THR A 229 -53.90 -17.26 8.61
CA THR A 229 -53.41 -16.50 9.76
C THR A 229 -53.25 -17.26 11.09
N GLY A 230 -52.22 -16.91 11.88
CA GLY A 230 -52.17 -17.23 13.31
C GLY A 230 -50.98 -16.60 14.05
N HIS A 231 -51.28 -15.76 15.05
CA HIS A 231 -50.36 -15.11 15.99
C HIS A 231 -49.50 -16.09 16.83
N GLY A 232 -48.34 -15.62 17.30
CA GLY A 232 -47.55 -16.25 18.36
C GLY A 232 -46.48 -15.30 18.95
N GLN A 233 -46.53 -15.10 20.27
CA GLN A 233 -45.86 -14.10 21.11
C GLN A 233 -44.45 -14.50 21.63
N ARG A 234 -43.66 -13.46 22.02
CA ARG A 234 -42.70 -13.34 23.16
C ARG A 234 -41.46 -14.28 23.15
N ALA A 235 -40.28 -14.02 23.72
CA ALA A 235 -39.58 -12.99 24.52
C ALA A 235 -38.05 -13.24 24.27
N GLY A 236 -37.03 -12.46 24.65
CA GLY A 236 -36.81 -11.34 25.55
C GLY A 236 -35.29 -11.05 25.62
N ALA A 237 -34.89 -10.18 26.56
CA ALA A 237 -33.54 -9.83 27.02
C ALA A 237 -32.84 -8.59 26.38
N SER A 238 -33.20 -7.41 26.91
CA SER A 238 -32.34 -6.39 27.58
C SER A 238 -30.85 -6.32 27.17
N GLU A 239 -30.41 -5.24 26.50
CA GLU A 239 -29.93 -3.95 27.04
C GLU A 239 -28.41 -3.92 27.22
N LEU A 240 -27.76 -2.99 26.49
CA LEU A 240 -26.81 -1.97 27.00
C LEU A 240 -26.08 -1.31 25.80
N TYR A 241 -26.63 -0.23 25.25
CA TYR A 241 -25.85 0.76 24.49
C TYR A 241 -26.51 2.14 24.63
N ASP A 242 -25.77 3.09 25.17
CA ASP A 242 -26.15 4.49 25.38
C ASP A 242 -25.89 5.31 24.09
N PRO A 243 -26.92 5.86 23.43
CA PRO A 243 -26.76 6.58 22.17
C PRO A 243 -26.42 8.08 22.34
N THR A 244 -25.97 8.56 23.51
CA THR A 244 -25.86 10.00 23.78
C THR A 244 -24.44 10.57 23.99
N ALA A 245 -23.37 9.79 23.80
CA ALA A 245 -21.99 10.31 23.88
C ALA A 245 -21.59 11.12 22.63
N ARG A 246 -21.43 12.44 22.80
CA ARG A 246 -21.05 13.44 21.77
C ARG A 246 -19.53 13.55 21.64
N LEU A 247 -18.98 13.87 20.45
CA LEU A 247 -17.77 14.73 20.37
C LEU A 247 -17.54 15.38 18.99
N HIS A 248 -16.96 16.59 19.05
CA HIS A 248 -16.87 17.61 18.00
C HIS A 248 -15.93 17.29 16.82
N VAL A 249 -16.32 17.72 15.62
CA VAL A 249 -15.50 17.69 14.38
C VAL A 249 -14.75 19.01 14.22
N GLY A 250 -13.41 18.98 14.28
CA GLY A 250 -12.54 20.05 13.79
C GLY A 250 -12.24 19.89 12.29
N ARG A 251 -12.39 20.98 11.52
CA ARG A 251 -12.04 21.09 10.09
C ARG A 251 -10.53 21.08 9.88
N TRP A 252 -10.05 20.41 8.82
CA TRP A 252 -8.79 20.77 8.15
C TRP A 252 -8.89 20.60 6.63
N ILE A 253 -8.46 21.65 5.93
CA ILE A 253 -8.32 21.84 4.48
C ILE A 253 -6.82 22.05 4.22
N GLY A 254 -6.32 21.60 3.08
CA GLY A 254 -5.01 21.95 2.51
C GLY A 254 -4.78 21.19 1.21
#